data_AF-A0A7K0FR86-F1
#
_entry.id   AF-A0A7K0FR86-F1
#
_cell.length_a   1.000
_cell.length_b   1.000
_cell.length_c   1.000
_cell.angle_alpha   90.00
_cell.angle_beta   90.00
_cell.angle_gamma   90.00
#
_symmetry.space_group_name_H-M   'P 1'
#
loop_
_entity.id
_entity.type
_entity.pdbx_description
1 polymer ?
#
loop_
_entity_poly.entity_id
_entity_poly.type
_entity_poly.pdbx_seq_one_letter_code
_entity_poly.pdbx_strand_id
1 'polypeptide(L)'
;MDSVYIPKTEIELENWMKENCFNFNSYSINGSSIYEGFGIDKSGGLYIWYYTERGQKDNLKYFKSEIEIVEYAFNQIKSDKWAKTHCIGFSTDINKINDLKNILETMETVYFEDKIPYYEIDRPVYRVFVLGCDIKKTEYLKEKYWTEK
;
A
#
# COMPACT_ATOMS: atom_id res chain seq x y z
N MET A 1 18.16 -0.68 24.84
CA MET A 1 16.72 -0.47 24.57
C MET A 1 16.67 0.51 23.44
N ASP A 2 16.59 0.02 22.20
CA ASP A 2 16.44 0.90 21.06
C ASP A 2 15.09 1.58 21.19
N SER A 3 15.10 2.91 21.33
CA SER A 3 13.89 3.71 21.32
C SER A 3 13.16 3.43 20.02
N VAL A 4 11.93 2.90 20.11
CA VAL A 4 11.07 2.76 18.94
C VAL A 4 10.85 4.16 18.39
N TYR A 5 11.42 4.44 17.21
CA TYR A 5 11.20 5.71 16.53
C TYR A 5 9.73 5.80 16.12
N ILE A 6 9.07 6.85 16.59
CA ILE A 6 7.69 7.20 16.23
C ILE A 6 7.77 8.54 15.49
N PRO A 7 7.33 8.61 14.23
CA PRO A 7 7.25 9.87 13.48
C PRO A 7 6.42 10.92 14.23
N LYS A 8 6.80 12.20 14.11
CA LYS A 8 6.09 13.32 14.76
C LYS A 8 5.41 14.28 13.79
N THR A 9 5.77 14.21 12.51
CA THR A 9 5.20 15.02 11.43
C THR A 9 4.74 14.13 10.28
N GLU A 10 3.86 14.64 9.43
CA GLU A 10 3.43 13.92 8.22
C GLU A 10 4.62 13.60 7.30
N ILE A 11 5.60 14.52 7.22
CA ILE A 11 6.85 14.33 6.47
C ILE A 11 7.69 13.18 7.05
N GLU A 12 7.84 13.14 8.38
CA GLU A 12 8.55 12.05 9.04
C GLU A 12 7.84 10.70 8.82
N LEU A 13 6.50 10.69 8.84
CA LEU A 13 5.72 9.48 8.61
C LEU A 13 5.86 9.00 7.17
N GLU A 14 5.78 9.90 6.20
CA GLU A 14 5.99 9.60 4.78
C GLU A 14 7.40 9.03 4.55
N ASN A 15 8.43 9.65 5.11
CA ASN A 15 9.80 9.18 4.98
C ASN A 15 9.99 7.81 5.62
N TRP A 16 9.46 7.61 6.83
CA TRP A 16 9.48 6.31 7.50
C TRP A 16 8.77 5.24 6.66
N MET A 17 7.62 5.54 6.07
CA MET A 17 6.91 4.62 5.18
C MET A 17 7.76 4.24 3.96
N LYS A 18 8.40 5.22 3.31
CA LYS A 18 9.30 4.99 2.16
C LYS A 18 10.51 4.12 2.53
N GLU A 19 11.18 4.44 3.62
CA GLU A 19 12.35 3.70 4.12
C GLU A 19 12.00 2.24 4.45
N ASN A 20 10.80 2.01 4.97
CA ASN A 20 10.29 0.70 5.37
C ASN A 20 9.46 0.01 4.28
N CYS A 21 9.48 0.54 3.05
CA CYS A 21 8.84 -0.03 1.86
C CYS A 21 7.34 -0.30 2.03
N PHE A 22 6.63 0.65 2.63
CA PHE A 22 5.17 0.71 2.57
C PHE A 22 4.71 1.22 1.21
N ASN A 23 3.56 0.77 0.73
CA ASN A 23 2.93 1.32 -0.47
C ASN A 23 2.09 2.56 -0.12
N PHE A 24 1.86 3.41 -1.11
CA PHE A 24 1.03 4.62 -1.00
C PHE A 24 -0.27 4.48 -1.82
N ASN A 25 -0.65 3.25 -2.19
CA ASN A 25 -1.83 3.02 -3.02
C ASN A 25 -3.13 3.33 -2.27
N SER A 26 -3.13 3.12 -0.95
CA SER A 26 -4.29 3.30 -0.07
C SER A 26 -4.02 4.23 1.11
N TYR A 27 -2.95 5.02 1.04
CA TYR A 27 -2.55 5.96 2.09
C TYR A 27 -2.16 7.31 1.52
N SER A 28 -2.95 8.33 1.87
CA SER A 28 -2.72 9.74 1.59
C SER A 28 -2.06 10.37 2.81
N ILE A 29 -0.73 10.33 2.82
CA ILE A 29 0.11 10.94 3.86
C ILE A 29 0.89 12.10 3.22
N ASN A 30 0.96 13.24 3.92
CA ASN A 30 1.64 14.44 3.45
C ASN A 30 1.13 14.94 2.07
N GLY A 31 -0.19 14.87 1.86
CA GLY A 31 -0.85 15.43 0.68
C GLY A 31 -0.80 14.59 -0.61
N SER A 32 -0.38 13.32 -0.55
CA SER A 32 -0.51 12.39 -1.68
C SER A 32 -1.99 12.12 -2.01
N SER A 33 -2.34 12.04 -3.29
CA SER A 33 -3.73 11.75 -3.70
C SER A 33 -3.96 10.25 -3.82
N ILE A 34 -5.10 9.77 -3.32
CA ILE A 34 -5.54 8.39 -3.44
C ILE A 34 -7.00 8.34 -3.91
N TYR A 35 -7.35 7.30 -4.66
CA TYR A 35 -8.73 7.07 -5.08
C TYR A 35 -9.56 6.39 -3.98
N GLU A 36 -8.93 5.46 -3.26
CA GLU A 36 -9.52 4.69 -2.18
C GLU A 36 -8.48 4.43 -1.09
N GLY A 37 -8.87 4.57 0.18
CA GLY A 37 -8.00 4.31 1.32
C GLY A 37 -8.06 5.39 2.39
N PHE A 38 -7.05 5.43 3.26
CA PHE A 38 -7.01 6.35 4.38
C PHE A 38 -6.11 7.54 4.13
N GLY A 39 -6.35 8.65 4.83
CA GLY A 39 -5.43 9.77 4.78
C GLY A 39 -5.53 10.74 5.94
N ILE A 40 -4.60 11.69 5.92
CA ILE A 40 -4.57 12.84 6.81
C ILE A 40 -4.99 14.07 6.02
N ASP A 41 -5.93 14.84 6.58
CA ASP A 41 -6.32 16.14 6.06
C ASP A 41 -6.34 17.18 7.18
N LYS A 42 -6.34 18.46 6.81
CA LYS A 42 -6.36 19.58 7.74
C LYS A 42 -7.50 20.53 7.37
N SER A 43 -8.47 20.66 8.25
CA SER A 43 -9.62 21.55 8.06
C SER A 43 -10.07 22.17 9.38
N GLY A 44 -10.42 23.45 9.36
CA GLY A 44 -10.92 24.18 10.54
C GLY A 44 -9.92 24.25 11.71
N GLY A 45 -8.61 24.17 11.43
CA GLY A 45 -7.56 24.13 12.47
C GLY A 45 -7.41 22.78 13.18
N LEU A 46 -8.13 21.75 12.72
CA LEU A 46 -8.00 20.38 13.21
C LEU A 46 -7.33 19.49 12.16
N TYR A 47 -6.69 18.43 12.64
CA TYR A 47 -6.23 17.32 11.81
C TYR A 47 -7.31 16.24 11.77
N ILE A 48 -7.50 15.63 10.61
CA ILE A 48 -8.59 14.71 10.35
C ILE A 48 -8.01 13.42 9.77
N TRP A 49 -8.22 12.30 10.46
CA TRP A 49 -8.07 10.98 9.87
C TRP A 49 -9.34 10.65 9.10
N TYR A 50 -9.20 10.41 7.81
CA TYR A 50 -10.33 10.14 6.93
C TYR A 50 -10.14 8.83 6.17
N TYR A 51 -11.23 8.30 5.66
CA TYR A 51 -11.25 7.28 4.63
C TYR A 51 -11.92 7.86 3.39
N THR A 52 -11.45 7.48 2.21
CA THR A 52 -12.08 7.83 0.93
C THR A 52 -12.36 6.56 0.17
N GLU A 53 -13.53 6.48 -0.45
CA GLU A 53 -13.88 5.44 -1.42
C GLU A 53 -14.46 6.12 -2.66
N ARG A 54 -13.81 5.92 -3.81
CA ARG A 54 -14.20 6.52 -5.09
C ARG A 54 -14.34 8.05 -5.01
N GLY A 55 -13.46 8.69 -4.23
CA GLY A 55 -13.45 10.13 -3.98
C GLY A 55 -14.51 10.64 -3.00
N GLN A 56 -15.36 9.77 -2.45
CA GLN A 56 -16.25 10.14 -1.36
C GLN A 56 -15.53 9.99 -0.04
N LYS A 57 -15.37 11.11 0.67
CA LYS A 57 -14.57 11.19 1.88
C LYS A 57 -15.43 11.15 3.14
N ASP A 58 -15.09 10.22 4.03
CA ASP A 58 -15.64 10.10 5.37
C ASP A 58 -14.59 10.48 6.42
N ASN A 59 -14.92 11.48 7.24
CA ASN A 59 -14.07 11.89 8.36
C ASN A 59 -14.29 10.93 9.53
N LEU A 60 -13.25 10.17 9.88
CA LEU A 60 -13.36 9.12 10.89
C LEU A 60 -12.99 9.62 12.29
N LYS A 61 -11.97 10.48 12.38
CA LYS A 61 -11.46 10.98 13.67
C LYS A 61 -10.78 12.34 13.54
N TYR A 62 -10.85 13.12 14.60
CA TYR A 62 -10.30 14.48 14.68
C TYR A 62 -9.22 14.57 15.76
N PHE A 63 -8.22 15.41 15.53
CA PHE A 63 -7.07 15.62 16.40
C PHE A 63 -6.72 17.11 16.45
N LYS A 64 -6.14 17.55 17.57
CA LYS A 64 -5.79 18.97 17.78
C LYS A 64 -4.37 19.30 17.34
N SER A 65 -3.51 18.29 17.22
CA SER A 65 -2.11 18.46 16.84
C SER A 65 -1.67 17.42 15.81
N GLU A 66 -0.60 17.76 15.09
CA GLU A 66 0.02 16.88 14.10
C GLU A 66 0.59 15.62 14.76
N ILE A 67 1.24 15.77 15.92
CA ILE A 67 1.84 14.64 16.65
C ILE A 67 0.78 13.58 16.97
N GLU A 68 -0.40 13.99 17.46
CA GLU A 68 -1.48 13.07 17.81
C GLU A 68 -2.02 12.29 16.61
N ILE A 69 -2.25 12.96 15.47
CA ILE A 69 -2.74 12.28 14.27
C ILE A 69 -1.66 11.39 13.64
N VAL A 70 -0.40 11.83 13.64
CA VAL A 70 0.71 11.07 13.09
C VAL A 70 0.95 9.81 13.90
N GLU A 71 0.93 9.88 15.23
CA GLU A 71 1.03 8.70 16.08
C GLU A 71 -0.13 7.74 15.85
N TYR A 72 -1.34 8.26 15.70
CA TYR A 72 -2.51 7.44 15.36
C TYR A 72 -2.34 6.75 14.00
N ALA A 73 -2.03 7.51 12.95
CA ALA A 73 -1.85 7.01 11.59
C ALA A 73 -0.71 5.99 11.51
N PHE A 74 0.43 6.26 12.15
CA PHE A 74 1.56 5.34 12.26
C PHE A 74 1.13 3.97 12.80
N ASN A 75 0.34 3.97 13.89
CA ASN A 75 -0.14 2.73 14.49
C ASN A 75 -1.14 2.00 13.59
N GLN A 76 -2.04 2.72 12.90
CA GLN A 76 -2.96 2.13 11.93
C GLN A 76 -2.19 1.47 10.78
N ILE A 77 -1.32 2.23 10.10
CA ILE A 77 -0.52 1.79 8.95
C ILE A 77 0.35 0.59 9.31
N LYS A 78 1.01 0.63 10.48
CA LYS A 78 1.88 -0.45 10.95
C LYS A 78 1.11 -1.75 11.21
N SER A 79 -0.15 -1.65 11.63
CA SER A 79 -1.02 -2.81 11.90
C SER A 79 -1.69 -3.37 10.64
N ASP A 80 -1.71 -2.60 9.55
CA ASP A 80 -2.33 -3.01 8.30
C ASP A 80 -1.42 -3.98 7.53
N LYS A 81 -1.94 -5.19 7.32
CA LYS A 81 -1.27 -6.27 6.58
C LYS A 81 -1.07 -5.93 5.11
N TRP A 82 -1.94 -5.08 4.55
CA TRP A 82 -1.92 -4.69 3.13
C TRP A 82 -0.99 -3.52 2.85
N ALA A 83 -0.66 -2.71 3.85
CA ALA A 83 0.15 -1.51 3.70
C ALA A 83 1.60 -1.78 3.21
N LYS A 84 2.09 -3.02 3.37
CA LYS A 84 3.40 -3.46 2.86
C LYS A 84 3.31 -4.34 1.61
N THR A 85 2.14 -4.51 1.02
CA THR A 85 1.97 -5.37 -0.14
C THR A 85 2.26 -4.59 -1.42
N HIS A 86 3.00 -5.17 -2.35
CA HIS A 86 3.33 -4.55 -3.63
C HIS A 86 2.95 -5.50 -4.76
N CYS A 87 1.97 -5.10 -5.56
CA CYS A 87 1.56 -5.88 -6.73
C CYS A 87 2.68 -5.82 -7.79
N ILE A 88 3.19 -6.98 -8.19
CA ILE A 88 4.23 -7.12 -9.22
C ILE A 88 3.80 -7.99 -10.41
N GLY A 89 2.65 -8.66 -10.29
CA GLY A 89 2.02 -9.40 -11.38
C GLY A 89 0.54 -9.03 -11.47
N PHE A 90 0.08 -8.70 -12.67
CA PHE A 90 -1.31 -8.35 -12.96
C PHE A 90 -1.65 -8.84 -14.36
N SER A 91 -2.17 -10.07 -14.45
CA SER A 91 -2.37 -10.73 -15.73
C SER A 91 -3.56 -11.68 -15.73
N THR A 92 -4.21 -11.80 -16.87
CA THR A 92 -5.21 -12.85 -17.15
C THR A 92 -4.55 -14.17 -17.60
N ASP A 93 -3.27 -14.15 -17.97
CA ASP A 93 -2.52 -15.34 -18.40
C ASP A 93 -1.92 -16.07 -17.20
N ILE A 94 -2.54 -17.20 -16.83
CA ILE A 94 -2.09 -18.03 -15.71
C ILE A 94 -0.68 -18.59 -15.91
N ASN A 95 -0.21 -18.78 -17.15
CA ASN A 95 1.14 -19.27 -17.40
C ASN A 95 2.18 -18.22 -17.04
N LYS A 96 1.91 -16.94 -17.36
CA LYS A 96 2.74 -15.81 -16.91
C LYS A 96 2.79 -15.71 -15.38
N ILE A 97 1.67 -15.95 -14.72
CA ILE A 97 1.59 -15.91 -13.27
C ILE A 97 2.39 -17.06 -12.64
N ASN A 98 2.28 -18.27 -13.18
CA ASN A 98 3.08 -19.41 -12.72
C ASN A 98 4.58 -19.20 -12.99
N ASP A 99 4.96 -18.63 -14.14
CA ASP A 99 6.36 -18.25 -14.44
C ASP A 99 6.89 -17.23 -13.42
N LEU A 100 6.12 -16.19 -13.10
CA LEU A 100 6.45 -15.22 -12.06
C LEU A 100 6.63 -15.90 -10.69
N LYS A 101 5.71 -16.78 -10.30
CA LYS A 101 5.78 -17.52 -9.02
C LYS A 101 7.05 -18.36 -8.93
N ASN A 102 7.39 -19.10 -9.97
CA ASN A 102 8.62 -19.91 -10.01
C ASN A 102 9.89 -19.04 -9.85
N ILE A 103 9.90 -17.84 -10.45
CA ILE A 103 11.00 -16.89 -10.27
C ILE A 103 11.09 -16.44 -8.80
N LEU A 104 9.96 -16.06 -8.19
CA LEU A 104 9.93 -15.62 -6.79
C LEU A 104 10.35 -16.74 -5.82
N GLU A 105 9.95 -17.98 -6.08
CA GLU A 105 10.38 -19.17 -5.33
C GLU A 105 11.89 -19.38 -5.43
N THR A 106 12.44 -19.27 -6.64
CA THR A 106 13.89 -19.36 -6.88
C THR A 106 14.67 -18.24 -6.18
N MET A 107 14.06 -17.06 -6.03
CA MET A 107 14.61 -15.92 -5.31
C MET A 107 14.37 -15.98 -3.79
N GLU A 108 13.78 -17.06 -3.28
CA GLU A 108 13.38 -17.22 -1.87
C GLU A 108 12.56 -16.01 -1.35
N THR A 109 11.69 -15.47 -2.22
CA THR A 109 10.91 -14.26 -1.94
C THR A 109 9.50 -14.63 -1.53
N VAL A 110 9.05 -14.13 -0.38
CA VAL A 110 7.67 -14.37 0.08
C VAL A 110 6.70 -13.61 -0.80
N TYR A 111 5.69 -14.31 -1.30
CA TYR A 111 4.64 -13.74 -2.11
C TYR A 111 3.28 -14.32 -1.74
N PHE A 112 2.21 -13.65 -2.16
CA PHE A 112 0.87 -14.23 -2.15
C PHE A 112 0.14 -13.86 -3.44
N GLU A 113 -0.85 -14.69 -3.77
CA GLU A 113 -1.68 -14.57 -4.97
C GLU A 113 -3.11 -14.20 -4.58
N ASP A 114 -3.74 -13.39 -5.40
CA ASP A 114 -5.17 -13.10 -5.32
C ASP A 114 -5.80 -13.13 -6.72
N LYS A 115 -7.11 -13.35 -6.79
CA LYS A 115 -7.86 -13.48 -8.04
C LYS A 115 -9.07 -12.56 -8.04
N ILE A 116 -9.16 -11.69 -9.03
CA ILE A 116 -10.37 -10.91 -9.32
C ILE A 116 -11.22 -11.73 -10.32
N PRO A 117 -12.37 -12.28 -9.91
CA PRO A 117 -13.15 -13.19 -10.76
C PRO A 117 -13.83 -12.52 -11.95
N TYR A 118 -14.20 -11.24 -11.83
CA TYR A 118 -15.01 -10.49 -12.82
C TYR A 118 -14.31 -9.20 -13.26
N TYR A 119 -13.05 -9.30 -13.71
CA TYR A 119 -12.32 -8.12 -14.19
C TYR A 119 -12.88 -7.63 -15.53
N GLU A 120 -13.04 -8.56 -16.48
CA GLU A 120 -13.94 -8.43 -17.63
C GLU A 120 -14.96 -9.57 -17.52
N ILE A 121 -16.09 -9.49 -18.24
CA ILE A 121 -17.12 -10.54 -18.24
C ILE A 121 -16.44 -11.89 -18.54
N ASP A 122 -16.46 -12.78 -17.55
CA ASP A 122 -15.85 -14.13 -17.57
C ASP A 122 -14.32 -14.21 -17.77
N ARG A 123 -13.58 -13.12 -17.56
CA ARG A 123 -12.10 -13.12 -17.63
C ARG A 123 -11.50 -12.71 -16.29
N PRO A 124 -10.99 -13.68 -15.50
CA PRO A 124 -10.38 -13.35 -14.22
C PRO A 124 -8.99 -12.75 -14.41
N VAL A 125 -8.60 -11.84 -13.50
CA VAL A 125 -7.23 -11.36 -13.38
C VAL A 125 -6.59 -11.90 -12.13
N TYR A 126 -5.37 -12.39 -12.28
CA TYR A 126 -4.54 -12.87 -11.20
C TYR A 126 -3.57 -11.76 -10.79
N ARG A 127 -3.42 -11.60 -9.48
CA ARG A 127 -2.56 -10.62 -8.85
C ARG A 127 -1.51 -11.34 -8.03
N VAL A 128 -0.25 -10.97 -8.20
CA VAL A 128 0.85 -11.48 -7.36
C VAL A 128 1.49 -10.33 -6.63
N PHE A 129 1.61 -10.47 -5.32
CA PHE A 129 2.15 -9.46 -4.43
C PHE A 129 3.39 -9.96 -3.72
N VAL A 130 4.36 -9.06 -3.55
CA VAL A 130 5.50 -9.25 -2.63
C VAL A 130 5.36 -8.34 -1.41
N LEU A 131 6.16 -8.60 -0.38
CA LEU A 131 6.05 -7.93 0.91
C LEU A 131 7.24 -7.00 1.19
N GLY A 132 6.93 -5.80 1.67
CA GLY A 132 7.90 -4.84 2.16
C GLY A 132 9.00 -4.57 1.13
N CYS A 133 10.26 -4.64 1.57
CA CYS A 133 11.40 -4.26 0.73
C CYS A 133 11.79 -5.29 -0.33
N ASP A 134 11.13 -6.44 -0.41
CA ASP A 134 11.31 -7.36 -1.55
C ASP A 134 10.96 -6.68 -2.88
N ILE A 135 10.09 -5.64 -2.86
CA ILE A 135 9.80 -4.82 -4.04
C ILE A 135 11.06 -4.28 -4.72
N LYS A 136 12.09 -3.91 -3.95
CA LYS A 136 13.33 -3.32 -4.51
C LYS A 136 14.09 -4.28 -5.41
N LYS A 137 13.99 -5.60 -5.16
CA LYS A 137 14.63 -6.64 -5.99
C LYS A 137 13.68 -7.26 -7.01
N THR A 138 12.38 -6.97 -6.96
CA THR A 138 11.37 -7.57 -7.87
C THR A 138 10.66 -6.56 -8.76
N GLU A 139 10.89 -5.25 -8.60
CA GLU A 139 10.15 -4.21 -9.31
C GLU A 139 10.24 -4.36 -10.84
N TYR A 140 11.42 -4.73 -11.36
CA TYR A 140 11.65 -4.95 -12.78
C TYR A 140 10.75 -6.04 -13.39
N LEU A 141 10.23 -6.98 -12.57
CA LEU A 141 9.35 -8.04 -13.04
C LEU A 141 8.01 -7.48 -13.57
N LYS A 142 7.59 -6.30 -13.10
CA LYS A 142 6.35 -5.65 -13.57
C LYS A 142 6.35 -5.45 -15.09
N GLU A 143 7.51 -5.16 -15.70
CA GLU A 143 7.63 -4.95 -17.14
C GLU A 143 7.15 -6.16 -17.97
N LYS A 144 7.32 -7.38 -17.44
CA LYS A 144 6.95 -8.62 -18.12
C LYS A 144 5.58 -9.17 -17.68
N TYR A 145 5.22 -8.96 -16.41
CA TYR A 145 4.09 -9.65 -15.76
C TYR A 145 2.90 -8.73 -15.43
N TRP A 146 2.98 -7.45 -15.74
CA TRP A 146 1.84 -6.53 -15.72
C TRP A 146 1.27 -6.39 -17.14
N THR A 147 0.19 -7.09 -17.45
CA THR A 147 -0.39 -7.12 -18.81
C THR A 147 -1.75 -6.45 -18.93
N GLU A 148 -2.47 -6.28 -17.83
CA GLU A 148 -3.77 -5.60 -17.85
C GLU A 148 -3.62 -4.12 -17.49
N LYS A 149 -4.51 -3.29 -18.04
CA LYS A 149 -4.53 -1.84 -17.85
C LYS A 149 -5.51 -1.43 -16.77
#